data_AF-A0A397URP9-F1
#
_entry.id   AF-A0A397URP9-F1
#
_cell.length_a   1.000
_cell.length_b   1.000
_cell.length_c   1.000
_cell.angle_alpha   90.00
_cell.angle_beta   90.00
_cell.angle_gamma   90.00
#
_symmetry.space_group_name_H-M   'P 1'
#
loop_
_entity.id
_entity.type
_entity.pdbx_description
1 polymer ?
#
loop_
_entity_poly.entity_id
_entity_poly.type
_entity_poly.pdbx_seq_one_letter_code
_entity_poly.pdbx_strand_id
1 'polypeptide(L)'
;MKRLIRNPKFLTLIAFILFTFLYLLKFGFLDNFSNSVSTDYTQIEVGEINETYITEPIFGSMNYNEYIPGHLPLIISIPHGGRLFPPEIPDRKKNLSSVVKSNDLNTQDIGRELADKLMLHFKGMRPYLVINHLGRSKIDVNRPIKEGAEDPKTLVAWNDYHNFMQTAIKDVETNFGHGLLIDIHGHAHPEHLIEIGYVLPAEILSLPTSQINENPNIYSGSSIRSLYTRKSNNIPFADLIYGQTTSFGGRFTIPWL
;
A
#
# COMPACT_ATOMS: atom_id res chain seq x y z
N MET A 1 20.29 9.47 -1.23
CA MET A 1 19.35 10.04 -2.22
C MET A 1 19.72 9.74 -3.68
N LYS A 2 20.88 10.12 -4.23
CA LYS A 2 21.25 9.86 -5.65
C LYS A 2 21.43 8.38 -6.07
N ARG A 3 21.40 7.42 -5.14
CA ARG A 3 21.70 6.00 -5.41
C ARG A 3 20.48 5.10 -5.66
N LEU A 4 19.28 5.44 -5.16
CA LEU A 4 18.07 4.63 -5.39
C LEU A 4 17.39 4.91 -6.75
N ILE A 5 17.52 6.14 -7.27
CA ILE A 5 16.92 6.61 -8.54
C ILE A 5 17.41 5.79 -9.76
N ARG A 6 18.55 5.10 -9.65
CA ARG A 6 19.10 4.26 -10.71
C ARG A 6 18.75 2.78 -10.58
N ASN A 7 17.92 2.38 -9.61
CA ASN A 7 17.51 0.98 -9.51
C ASN A 7 16.38 0.71 -10.51
N PRO A 8 16.64 -0.05 -11.60
CA PRO A 8 15.63 -0.31 -12.63
C PRO A 8 14.40 -1.01 -12.05
N LYS A 9 14.56 -1.87 -11.03
CA LYS A 9 13.43 -2.55 -10.37
C LYS A 9 12.47 -1.57 -9.70
N PHE A 10 12.99 -0.47 -9.16
CA PHE A 10 12.18 0.54 -8.49
C PHE A 10 11.39 1.40 -9.49
N LEU A 11 12.01 1.76 -10.60
CA LEU A 11 11.34 2.44 -11.71
C LEU A 11 10.24 1.58 -12.34
N THR A 12 10.47 0.27 -12.49
CA THR A 12 9.45 -0.69 -12.96
C THR A 12 8.26 -0.79 -11.99
N LEU A 13 8.51 -0.83 -10.68
CA LEU A 13 7.45 -0.88 -9.66
C LEU A 13 6.52 0.32 -9.75
N ILE A 14 7.07 1.52 -9.92
CA ILE A 14 6.28 2.75 -10.05
C ILE A 14 5.46 2.77 -11.33
N ALA A 15 6.08 2.52 -12.49
CA ALA A 15 5.39 2.51 -13.77
C ALA A 15 4.19 1.55 -13.76
N PHE A 16 4.27 0.49 -12.96
CA PHE A 16 3.23 -0.50 -12.83
C PHE A 16 2.07 -0.10 -11.89
N ILE A 17 2.38 0.49 -10.73
CA ILE A 17 1.32 0.95 -9.82
C ILE A 17 0.47 2.01 -10.52
N LEU A 18 1.11 2.88 -11.32
CA LEU A 18 0.46 3.83 -12.23
C LEU A 18 -0.52 3.17 -13.20
N PHE A 19 -0.07 2.13 -13.91
CA PHE A 19 -0.88 1.46 -14.92
C PHE A 19 -2.03 0.63 -14.32
N THR A 20 -1.79 -0.09 -13.23
CA THR A 20 -2.84 -0.86 -12.55
C THR A 20 -3.94 0.05 -12.01
N PHE A 21 -3.54 1.20 -11.47
CA PHE A 21 -4.47 2.23 -11.04
C PHE A 21 -5.28 2.82 -12.20
N LEU A 22 -4.65 3.19 -13.33
CA LEU A 22 -5.33 3.63 -14.56
C LEU A 22 -6.29 2.58 -15.13
N TYR A 23 -5.92 1.31 -15.08
CA TYR A 23 -6.79 0.23 -15.55
C TYR A 23 -8.01 0.03 -14.64
N LEU A 24 -7.84 0.14 -13.33
CA LEU A 24 -8.96 0.10 -12.39
C LEU A 24 -9.94 1.26 -12.63
N LEU A 25 -9.44 2.42 -13.09
CA LEU A 25 -10.28 3.55 -13.56
C LEU A 25 -11.00 3.25 -14.90
N LYS A 26 -10.42 2.43 -15.80
CA LYS A 26 -10.98 2.15 -17.13
C LYS A 26 -12.25 1.29 -17.12
N PHE A 27 -12.55 0.56 -16.03
CA PHE A 27 -13.73 -0.31 -15.89
C PHE A 27 -14.90 0.34 -15.11
N GLY A 28 -14.99 1.68 -15.15
CA GLY A 28 -16.14 2.41 -14.61
C GLY A 28 -15.94 3.89 -14.30
N PHE A 29 -14.84 4.53 -14.72
CA PHE A 29 -14.47 5.86 -14.22
C PHE A 29 -14.17 6.93 -15.30
N LEU A 30 -14.21 6.58 -16.59
CA LEU A 30 -13.75 7.48 -17.67
C LEU A 30 -14.84 8.18 -18.49
N ASP A 31 -16.11 8.16 -18.08
CA ASP A 31 -17.12 8.97 -18.78
C ASP A 31 -16.97 10.49 -18.53
N ASN A 32 -16.11 10.91 -17.59
CA ASN A 32 -15.86 12.32 -17.26
C ASN A 32 -14.45 12.85 -17.55
N PHE A 33 -13.54 12.03 -18.08
CA PHE A 33 -12.19 12.49 -18.43
C PHE A 33 -11.82 12.06 -19.85
N SER A 34 -12.48 12.70 -20.82
CA SER A 34 -11.97 12.72 -22.19
C SER A 34 -10.72 13.60 -22.22
N ASN A 35 -9.53 12.99 -22.30
CA ASN A 35 -8.45 13.44 -23.18
C ASN A 35 -7.31 12.41 -23.17
N SER A 36 -6.83 12.11 -24.38
CA SER A 36 -5.79 11.13 -24.70
C SER A 36 -4.52 11.28 -23.85
N VAL A 37 -4.07 10.17 -23.26
CA VAL A 37 -2.81 10.04 -22.53
C VAL A 37 -1.65 9.98 -23.53
N SER A 38 -0.69 10.90 -23.46
CA SER A 38 0.58 10.80 -24.19
C SER A 38 1.61 10.05 -23.33
N THR A 39 2.47 9.28 -24.00
CA THR A 39 3.44 8.36 -23.38
C THR A 39 4.85 8.93 -23.29
N ASP A 40 5.03 10.25 -23.36
CA ASP A 40 6.36 10.86 -23.34
C ASP A 40 6.70 11.39 -21.93
N TYR A 41 7.52 10.64 -21.20
CA TYR A 41 7.92 10.92 -19.81
C TYR A 41 9.10 11.87 -19.68
N THR A 42 9.42 12.62 -20.73
CA THR A 42 10.53 13.57 -20.70
C THR A 42 9.98 14.99 -20.53
N GLN A 43 10.27 15.59 -19.37
CA GLN A 43 9.96 16.98 -19.00
C GLN A 43 8.50 17.29 -18.60
N ILE A 44 8.03 16.75 -17.47
CA ILE A 44 7.01 17.50 -16.71
C ILE A 44 7.81 18.52 -15.89
N GLU A 45 7.90 19.75 -16.39
CA GLU A 45 8.41 20.87 -15.61
C GLU A 45 7.54 21.04 -14.35
N VAL A 46 8.18 21.39 -13.24
CA VAL A 46 7.58 21.61 -11.90
C VAL A 46 6.50 22.72 -11.90
N GLY A 47 6.19 23.32 -13.05
CA GLY A 47 5.26 24.43 -13.25
C GLY A 47 3.79 24.08 -13.56
N GLU A 48 3.41 22.81 -13.69
CA GLU A 48 2.01 22.39 -13.93
C GLU A 48 1.33 21.68 -12.74
N ILE A 49 1.87 21.82 -11.52
CA ILE A 49 1.15 21.34 -10.33
C ILE A 49 0.07 22.37 -10.03
N ASN A 50 -1.19 22.06 -10.33
CA ASN A 50 -2.30 22.88 -9.89
C ASN A 50 -2.26 22.98 -8.35
N GLU A 51 -2.09 24.18 -7.80
CA GLU A 51 -1.99 24.44 -6.35
C GLU A 51 -3.15 23.82 -5.56
N THR A 52 -4.28 23.57 -6.23
CA THR A 52 -5.46 22.87 -5.69
C THR A 52 -5.15 21.46 -5.14
N TYR A 53 -4.06 20.80 -5.56
CA TYR A 53 -3.70 19.45 -5.10
C TYR A 53 -2.61 19.41 -4.02
N ILE A 54 -2.17 20.55 -3.50
CA ILE A 54 -1.22 20.59 -2.39
C ILE A 54 -1.97 20.21 -1.10
N THR A 55 -1.61 19.07 -0.51
CA THR A 55 -2.12 18.62 0.78
C THR A 55 -1.01 18.62 1.81
N GLU A 56 -1.25 19.33 2.91
CA GLU A 56 -0.32 19.36 4.03
C GLU A 56 -0.42 18.07 4.87
N PRO A 57 0.72 17.56 5.39
CA PRO A 57 0.71 16.44 6.31
C PRO A 57 0.03 16.80 7.63
N ILE A 58 -0.83 15.92 8.09
CA ILE A 58 -1.48 15.95 9.39
C ILE A 58 -0.75 14.97 10.30
N PHE A 59 -0.27 15.45 11.43
CA PHE A 59 0.49 14.64 12.38
C PHE A 59 -0.38 14.20 13.56
N GLY A 60 -0.18 12.94 13.98
CA GLY A 60 -0.72 12.44 15.23
C GLY A 60 0.05 12.97 16.45
N SER A 61 -0.29 12.45 17.62
CA SER A 61 0.35 12.84 18.88
C SER A 61 1.86 12.74 18.80
N MET A 62 2.56 13.82 19.21
CA MET A 62 4.02 13.92 19.22
C MET A 62 4.69 13.60 17.86
N ASN A 63 3.96 13.77 16.75
CA ASN A 63 4.41 13.42 15.40
C ASN A 63 4.77 11.95 15.21
N TYR A 64 4.20 11.05 16.03
CA TYR A 64 4.43 9.60 15.94
C TYR A 64 3.78 8.97 14.71
N ASN A 65 2.78 9.64 14.13
CA ASN A 65 2.11 9.22 12.91
C ASN A 65 1.94 10.41 11.98
N GLU A 66 1.92 10.15 10.68
CA GLU A 66 1.70 11.14 9.64
C GLU A 66 0.64 10.62 8.69
N TYR A 67 -0.34 11.46 8.41
CA TYR A 67 -1.35 11.27 7.40
C TYR A 67 -1.21 12.36 6.36
N ILE A 68 -1.19 11.98 5.09
CA ILE A 68 -1.20 12.95 4.01
C ILE A 68 -2.41 12.67 3.12
N PRO A 69 -3.39 13.61 3.07
CA PRO A 69 -4.55 13.46 2.22
C PRO A 69 -4.18 13.29 0.75
N GLY A 70 -4.98 12.50 0.04
CA GLY A 70 -4.77 12.15 -1.36
C GLY A 70 -5.98 12.46 -2.23
N HIS A 71 -5.85 12.18 -3.51
CA HIS A 71 -6.84 12.48 -4.55
C HIS A 71 -7.15 11.25 -5.42
N LEU A 72 -6.51 10.13 -5.13
CA LEU A 72 -6.56 8.89 -5.90
C LEU A 72 -7.24 7.80 -5.06
N PRO A 73 -8.03 6.85 -5.62
CA PRO A 73 -8.50 5.64 -4.91
C PRO A 73 -7.37 4.65 -4.56
N LEU A 74 -6.29 5.16 -3.99
CA LEU A 74 -5.09 4.46 -3.59
C LEU A 74 -4.60 4.99 -2.25
N ILE A 75 -4.51 4.09 -1.28
CA ILE A 75 -3.96 4.34 0.05
C ILE A 75 -2.65 3.56 0.16
N ILE A 76 -1.58 4.24 0.55
CA ILE A 76 -0.29 3.63 0.85
C ILE A 76 -0.07 3.70 2.36
N SER A 77 0.01 2.54 3.00
CA SER A 77 0.32 2.42 4.42
C SER A 77 1.77 1.96 4.64
N ILE A 78 2.43 2.57 5.64
CA ILE A 78 3.83 2.27 5.99
C ILE A 78 3.92 2.08 7.52
N PRO A 79 3.63 0.87 8.01
CA PRO A 79 3.47 0.63 9.44
C PRO A 79 4.81 0.47 10.18
N HIS A 80 5.87 -0.04 9.54
CA HIS A 80 7.08 -0.54 10.21
C HIS A 80 8.39 0.17 9.83
N GLY A 81 8.32 1.26 9.06
CA GLY A 81 9.49 2.04 8.63
C GLY A 81 9.95 3.13 9.61
N GLY A 82 9.36 3.20 10.81
CA GLY A 82 9.55 4.28 11.78
C GLY A 82 11.00 4.46 12.27
N ARG A 83 11.46 5.71 12.35
CA ARG A 83 12.83 6.09 12.74
C ARG A 83 12.93 6.71 14.14
N LEU A 84 11.80 6.91 14.82
CA LEU A 84 11.74 7.48 16.16
C LEU A 84 11.85 6.39 17.21
N PHE A 85 12.79 6.55 18.13
CA PHE A 85 12.98 5.69 19.30
C PHE A 85 13.08 6.55 20.57
N PRO A 86 12.00 7.21 21.00
CA PRO A 86 12.04 8.08 22.17
C PRO A 86 12.43 7.27 23.42
N PRO A 87 13.41 7.72 24.22
CA PRO A 87 13.89 6.96 25.39
C PRO A 87 12.81 6.78 26.47
N GLU A 88 11.83 7.67 26.52
CA GLU A 88 10.68 7.62 27.43
C GLU A 88 9.59 6.62 27.03
N ILE A 89 9.69 5.99 25.84
CA ILE A 89 8.83 4.88 25.43
C ILE A 89 9.67 3.60 25.52
N PRO A 90 9.35 2.68 26.45
CA PRO A 90 10.06 1.41 26.52
C PRO A 90 9.79 0.56 25.26
N ASP A 91 10.74 -0.30 24.91
CA ASP A 91 10.49 -1.32 23.89
C ASP A 91 9.40 -2.30 24.39
N ARG A 92 8.57 -2.78 23.45
CA ARG A 92 7.55 -3.80 23.72
C ARG A 92 8.20 -5.03 24.33
N LYS A 93 7.65 -5.51 25.44
CA LYS A 93 8.16 -6.61 26.26
C LYS A 93 7.50 -7.93 25.96
N LYS A 94 6.25 -7.95 25.46
CA LYS A 94 5.56 -9.22 25.20
C LYS A 94 6.36 -10.06 24.20
N ASN A 95 6.85 -11.19 24.70
CA ASN A 95 7.52 -12.21 23.90
C ASN A 95 6.48 -13.23 23.46
N LEU A 96 5.60 -12.84 22.53
CA LEU A 96 4.85 -13.84 21.76
C LEU A 96 5.79 -14.39 20.69
N SER A 97 5.69 -15.68 20.36
CA SER A 97 6.58 -16.35 19.40
C SER A 97 6.59 -15.70 18.00
N SER A 98 5.62 -14.85 17.68
CA SER A 98 5.46 -14.12 16.43
C SER A 98 5.82 -12.63 16.48
N VAL A 99 6.42 -12.13 17.59
CA VAL A 99 6.75 -10.71 17.74
C VAL A 99 8.07 -10.39 17.05
N VAL A 100 7.97 -9.69 15.93
CA VAL A 100 9.10 -9.03 15.27
C VAL A 100 9.24 -7.61 15.82
N LYS A 101 10.47 -7.22 16.15
CA LYS A 101 10.81 -5.87 16.67
C LYS A 101 11.71 -5.08 15.72
N SER A 102 12.29 -5.73 14.72
CA SER A 102 13.09 -5.07 13.68
C SER A 102 12.20 -4.24 12.76
N ASN A 103 12.71 -3.09 12.34
CA ASN A 103 12.05 -2.24 11.37
C ASN A 103 12.13 -2.80 9.96
N ASP A 104 11.16 -2.38 9.16
CA ASP A 104 11.15 -2.57 7.72
C ASP A 104 11.91 -1.40 7.09
N LEU A 105 13.22 -1.57 6.95
CA LEU A 105 14.13 -0.50 6.52
C LEU A 105 13.73 0.07 5.14
N ASN A 106 13.91 1.39 4.98
CA ASN A 106 13.67 2.16 3.75
C ASN A 106 12.21 2.22 3.26
N THR A 107 11.26 1.55 3.91
CA THR A 107 9.84 1.55 3.47
C THR A 107 9.21 2.94 3.43
N GLN A 108 9.56 3.84 4.37
CA GLN A 108 9.13 5.24 4.31
C GLN A 108 9.60 5.97 3.06
N ASP A 109 10.90 5.83 2.72
CA ASP A 109 11.46 6.49 1.54
C ASP A 109 10.84 5.91 0.25
N ILE A 110 10.66 4.59 0.21
CA ILE A 110 10.00 3.88 -0.90
C ILE A 110 8.56 4.38 -1.09
N GLY A 111 7.77 4.44 -0.01
CA GLY A 111 6.37 4.86 -0.10
C GLY A 111 6.21 6.32 -0.49
N ARG A 112 7.11 7.21 -0.02
CA ARG A 112 7.13 8.61 -0.45
C ARG A 112 7.55 8.75 -1.90
N GLU A 113 8.64 8.10 -2.33
CA GLU A 113 9.09 8.18 -3.72
C GLU A 113 8.06 7.57 -4.69
N LEU A 114 7.34 6.52 -4.26
CA LEU A 114 6.19 6.01 -4.99
C LEU A 114 5.11 7.08 -5.11
N ALA A 115 4.65 7.67 -4.00
CA ALA A 115 3.63 8.70 -4.02
C ALA A 115 4.01 9.92 -4.88
N ASP A 116 5.27 10.36 -4.83
CA ASP A 116 5.76 11.47 -5.65
C ASP A 116 5.71 11.14 -7.15
N LYS A 117 6.08 9.93 -7.54
CA LYS A 117 6.00 9.54 -8.95
C LYS A 117 4.56 9.32 -9.41
N LEU A 118 3.68 8.84 -8.54
CA LEU A 118 2.23 8.83 -8.79
C LEU A 118 1.72 10.24 -9.01
N MET A 119 2.12 11.18 -8.15
CA MET A 119 1.77 12.59 -8.25
C MET A 119 2.19 13.22 -9.58
N LEU A 120 3.44 12.99 -10.01
CA LEU A 120 3.94 13.48 -11.29
C LEU A 120 3.14 12.92 -12.47
N HIS A 121 2.87 11.62 -12.48
CA HIS A 121 2.13 11.00 -13.59
C HIS A 121 0.67 11.44 -13.63
N PHE A 122 0.02 11.60 -12.46
CA PHE A 122 -1.37 12.01 -12.34
C PHE A 122 -1.56 13.52 -12.20
N LYS A 123 -0.65 14.31 -12.80
CA LYS A 123 -0.78 15.78 -12.95
C LYS A 123 -1.07 16.49 -11.62
N GLY A 124 -0.36 16.10 -10.56
CA GLY A 124 -0.48 16.66 -9.22
C GLY A 124 -1.36 15.86 -8.27
N MET A 125 -2.18 14.91 -8.74
CA MET A 125 -2.97 14.05 -7.86
C MET A 125 -2.14 12.92 -7.28
N ARG A 126 -2.26 12.67 -5.98
CA ARG A 126 -1.42 11.72 -5.24
C ARG A 126 -2.25 10.67 -4.48
N PRO A 127 -1.68 9.50 -4.15
CA PRO A 127 -2.31 8.59 -3.20
C PRO A 127 -2.38 9.20 -1.80
N TYR A 128 -3.29 8.66 -0.97
CA TYR A 128 -3.27 8.89 0.46
C TYR A 128 -2.06 8.17 1.07
N LEU A 129 -1.40 8.79 2.05
CA LEU A 129 -0.28 8.19 2.77
C LEU A 129 -0.59 8.13 4.26
N VAL A 130 -0.39 6.96 4.88
CA VAL A 130 -0.46 6.80 6.34
C VAL A 130 0.80 6.12 6.84
N ILE A 131 1.57 6.84 7.65
CA ILE A 131 2.93 6.48 8.03
C ILE A 131 3.05 6.45 9.55
N ASN A 132 3.66 5.38 10.07
CA ASN A 132 4.10 5.32 11.46
C ASN A 132 5.58 5.70 11.55
N HIS A 133 5.90 6.64 12.46
CA HIS A 133 7.24 7.14 12.69
C HIS A 133 7.95 6.47 13.85
N LEU A 134 7.24 5.82 14.77
CA LEU A 134 7.86 5.06 15.85
C LEU A 134 8.44 3.74 15.32
N GLY A 135 9.63 3.38 15.78
CA GLY A 135 10.24 2.09 15.45
C GLY A 135 9.36 0.91 15.89
N ARG A 136 9.41 -0.20 15.15
CA ARG A 136 8.60 -1.39 15.39
C ARG A 136 8.82 -2.00 16.78
N SER A 137 10.00 -1.81 17.36
CA SER A 137 10.29 -2.21 18.74
C SER A 137 9.46 -1.42 19.77
N LYS A 138 9.08 -0.18 19.46
CA LYS A 138 8.24 0.69 20.31
C LYS A 138 6.76 0.40 20.14
N ILE A 139 6.32 0.23 18.90
CA ILE A 139 4.90 -0.01 18.55
C ILE A 139 4.80 -0.88 17.29
N ASP A 140 3.84 -1.78 17.24
CA ASP A 140 3.47 -2.50 16.02
C ASP A 140 2.01 -2.19 15.68
N VAL A 141 1.81 -1.22 14.78
CA VAL A 141 0.47 -0.81 14.30
C VAL A 141 -0.16 -1.83 13.33
N ASN A 142 0.55 -2.91 12.96
CA ASN A 142 0.02 -4.04 12.20
C ASN A 142 -0.27 -5.26 13.11
N ARG A 143 -0.60 -4.97 14.37
CA ARG A 143 -1.07 -5.91 15.39
C ARG A 143 -2.28 -5.32 16.12
N PRO A 144 -3.17 -6.16 16.70
CA PRO A 144 -4.22 -5.68 17.58
C PRO A 144 -3.63 -4.82 18.71
N ILE A 145 -4.33 -3.77 19.13
CA ILE A 145 -3.82 -2.78 20.10
C ILE A 145 -3.20 -3.42 21.37
N LYS A 146 -3.77 -4.51 21.87
CA LYS A 146 -3.26 -5.23 23.06
C LYS A 146 -1.90 -5.90 22.85
N GLU A 147 -1.50 -6.16 21.61
CA GLU A 147 -0.22 -6.77 21.23
C GLU A 147 0.74 -5.75 20.61
N GLY A 148 0.18 -4.75 19.93
CA GLY A 148 0.90 -3.72 19.20
C GLY A 148 1.38 -2.54 20.05
N ALA A 149 0.72 -2.25 21.17
CA ALA A 149 1.02 -1.12 22.02
C ALA A 149 1.00 -1.51 23.52
N GLU A 150 2.04 -1.10 24.26
CA GLU A 150 2.23 -1.48 25.67
C GLU A 150 2.41 -0.27 26.60
N ASP A 151 2.59 0.93 26.05
CA ASP A 151 2.76 2.19 26.77
C ASP A 151 1.59 3.15 26.46
N PRO A 152 1.10 3.96 27.43
CA PRO A 152 0.04 4.92 27.18
C PRO A 152 0.24 5.81 25.94
N LYS A 153 1.48 6.25 25.66
CA LYS A 153 1.79 7.05 24.46
C LYS A 153 1.64 6.24 23.18
N THR A 154 2.04 4.96 23.22
CA THR A 154 1.89 4.05 22.07
C THR A 154 0.44 3.64 21.83
N LEU A 155 -0.40 3.61 22.87
CA LEU A 155 -1.85 3.41 22.70
C LEU A 155 -2.49 4.58 21.95
N VAL A 156 -2.09 5.81 22.26
CA VAL A 156 -2.54 7.00 21.51
C VAL A 156 -2.05 6.95 20.06
N ALA A 157 -0.75 6.71 19.83
CA ALA A 157 -0.18 6.59 18.50
C ALA A 157 -0.84 5.47 17.66
N TRP A 158 -1.14 4.32 18.28
CA TRP A 158 -1.89 3.25 17.62
C TRP A 158 -3.25 3.74 17.13
N ASN A 159 -4.01 4.41 18.01
CA ASN A 159 -5.32 4.95 17.65
C ASN A 159 -5.22 6.03 16.57
N ASP A 160 -4.25 6.94 16.65
CA ASP A 160 -4.02 7.99 15.64
C ASP A 160 -3.78 7.36 14.26
N TYR A 161 -2.89 6.37 14.18
CA TYR A 161 -2.63 5.63 12.94
C TYR A 161 -3.90 5.01 12.35
N HIS A 162 -4.68 4.30 13.17
CA HIS A 162 -5.90 3.64 12.70
C HIS A 162 -7.04 4.61 12.39
N ASN A 163 -7.10 5.78 13.05
CA ASN A 163 -8.03 6.85 12.73
C ASN A 163 -7.68 7.50 11.38
N PHE A 164 -6.41 7.72 11.10
CA PHE A 164 -5.94 8.19 9.79
C PHE A 164 -6.26 7.16 8.69
N MET A 165 -6.03 5.87 8.93
CA MET A 165 -6.43 4.81 7.99
C MET A 165 -7.93 4.83 7.71
N GLN A 166 -8.77 4.91 8.76
CA GLN A 166 -10.23 4.97 8.61
C GLN A 166 -10.66 6.23 7.85
N THR A 167 -10.00 7.37 8.09
CA THR A 167 -10.27 8.61 7.38
C THR A 167 -9.99 8.46 5.88
N ALA A 168 -8.81 7.92 5.52
CA ALA A 168 -8.45 7.66 4.14
C ALA A 168 -9.40 6.66 3.45
N ILE A 169 -9.75 5.57 4.14
CA ILE A 169 -10.70 4.56 3.61
C ILE A 169 -12.06 5.19 3.34
N LYS A 170 -12.60 5.93 4.32
CA LYS A 170 -13.91 6.58 4.18
C LYS A 170 -13.91 7.59 3.04
N ASP A 171 -12.85 8.36 2.89
CA ASP A 171 -12.73 9.35 1.81
C ASP A 171 -12.67 8.66 0.44
N VAL A 172 -11.91 7.55 0.34
CA VAL A 172 -11.87 6.72 -0.87
C VAL A 172 -13.24 6.11 -1.20
N GLU A 173 -13.93 5.55 -0.22
CA GLU A 173 -15.26 4.97 -0.41
C GLU A 173 -16.29 6.04 -0.81
N THR A 174 -16.22 7.22 -0.19
CA THR A 174 -17.16 8.31 -0.47
C THR A 174 -16.99 8.86 -1.88
N ASN A 175 -15.75 9.08 -2.33
CA ASN A 175 -15.48 9.72 -3.61
C ASN A 175 -15.40 8.75 -4.80
N PHE A 176 -15.05 7.48 -4.55
CA PHE A 176 -14.76 6.51 -5.62
C PHE A 176 -15.55 5.19 -5.48
N GLY A 177 -16.27 4.99 -4.37
CA GLY A 177 -16.99 3.75 -4.06
C GLY A 177 -16.08 2.60 -3.61
N HIS A 178 -14.86 2.51 -4.15
CA HIS A 178 -13.83 1.55 -3.74
C HIS A 178 -12.44 2.02 -4.17
N GLY A 179 -11.40 1.45 -3.56
CA GLY A 179 -10.02 1.69 -3.97
C GLY A 179 -9.08 0.55 -3.60
N LEU A 180 -7.78 0.82 -3.72
CA LEU A 180 -6.69 -0.10 -3.41
C LEU A 180 -5.93 0.39 -2.18
N LEU A 181 -5.66 -0.51 -1.23
CA LEU A 181 -4.75 -0.27 -0.12
C LEU A 181 -3.48 -1.10 -0.37
N ILE A 182 -2.32 -0.44 -0.39
CA ILE A 182 -1.01 -1.08 -0.48
C ILE A 182 -0.29 -0.88 0.85
N ASP A 183 -0.05 -1.98 1.56
CA ASP A 183 0.68 -2.00 2.83
C ASP A 183 2.15 -2.37 2.57
N ILE A 184 3.03 -1.38 2.68
CA ILE A 184 4.44 -1.53 2.29
C ILE A 184 5.25 -2.09 3.45
N HIS A 185 5.80 -3.29 3.22
CA HIS A 185 6.66 -3.98 4.14
C HIS A 185 8.04 -4.26 3.55
N GLY A 186 9.01 -4.45 4.44
CA GLY A 186 10.33 -4.97 4.12
C GLY A 186 10.43 -6.43 4.53
N HIS A 187 11.20 -7.22 3.78
CA HIS A 187 11.50 -8.61 4.11
C HIS A 187 13.00 -8.87 3.98
N ALA A 188 13.49 -9.90 4.65
CA ALA A 188 14.89 -10.32 4.65
C ALA A 188 15.10 -11.63 3.89
N HIS A 189 14.21 -11.96 2.94
CA HIS A 189 14.33 -13.21 2.19
C HIS A 189 15.55 -13.15 1.25
N PRO A 190 16.29 -14.27 1.11
CA PRO A 190 17.57 -14.30 0.38
C PRO A 190 17.42 -14.09 -1.14
N GLU A 191 16.23 -14.27 -1.70
CA GLU A 191 15.96 -14.20 -3.14
C GLU A 191 15.90 -12.76 -3.66
N HIS A 192 15.76 -11.76 -2.77
CA HIS A 192 15.71 -10.33 -3.11
C HIS A 192 14.67 -9.98 -4.19
N LEU A 193 13.50 -10.62 -4.10
CA LEU A 193 12.36 -10.39 -4.97
C LEU A 193 11.46 -9.26 -4.46
N ILE A 194 10.63 -8.72 -5.36
CA ILE A 194 9.45 -7.95 -4.93
C ILE A 194 8.34 -8.97 -4.73
N GLU A 195 7.79 -9.00 -3.53
CA GLU A 195 6.77 -9.96 -3.14
C GLU A 195 5.41 -9.28 -2.98
N ILE A 196 4.33 -10.03 -3.25
CA ILE A 196 2.96 -9.58 -3.06
C ILE A 196 2.29 -10.52 -2.07
N GLY A 197 1.91 -9.99 -0.91
CA GLY A 197 1.22 -10.74 0.12
C GLY A 197 -0.29 -10.68 -0.02
N TYR A 198 -0.96 -11.84 -0.03
CA TYR A 198 -2.42 -11.94 -0.07
C TYR A 198 -3.05 -12.42 1.25
N VAL A 199 -2.27 -12.46 2.34
CA VAL A 199 -2.67 -13.07 3.63
C VAL A 199 -3.08 -14.53 3.43
N LEU A 200 -2.30 -15.24 2.61
CA LEU A 200 -2.45 -16.68 2.35
C LEU A 200 -1.13 -17.36 2.69
N PRO A 201 -1.15 -18.45 3.46
CA PRO A 201 0.07 -19.16 3.82
C PRO A 201 0.57 -20.02 2.64
N ALA A 202 1.85 -20.37 2.67
CA ALA A 202 2.52 -21.06 1.55
C ALA A 202 1.87 -22.41 1.21
N GLU A 203 1.34 -23.11 2.21
CA GLU A 203 0.64 -24.39 2.04
C GLU A 203 -0.63 -24.22 1.20
N ILE A 204 -1.35 -23.12 1.39
CA ILE A 204 -2.53 -22.77 0.58
C ILE A 204 -2.10 -22.38 -0.83
N LEU A 205 -1.01 -21.62 -0.97
CA LEU A 205 -0.49 -21.21 -2.28
C LEU A 205 0.09 -22.36 -3.10
N SER A 206 0.31 -23.52 -2.48
CA SER A 206 0.78 -24.75 -3.13
C SER A 206 -0.34 -25.70 -3.54
N LEU A 207 -1.60 -25.39 -3.20
CA LEU A 207 -2.75 -26.22 -3.57
C LEU A 207 -3.08 -26.08 -5.08
N PRO A 208 -3.69 -27.11 -5.69
CA PRO A 208 -4.28 -26.98 -7.02
C PRO A 208 -5.31 -25.84 -7.06
N THR A 209 -5.36 -25.10 -8.17
CA THR A 209 -6.26 -23.94 -8.33
C THR A 209 -7.73 -24.31 -8.16
N SER A 210 -8.15 -25.52 -8.52
CA SER A 210 -9.50 -26.03 -8.24
C SER A 210 -9.83 -26.04 -6.76
N GLN A 211 -8.93 -26.55 -5.91
CA GLN A 211 -9.13 -26.59 -4.46
C GLN A 211 -9.16 -25.19 -3.84
N ILE A 212 -8.36 -24.26 -4.38
CA ILE A 212 -8.37 -22.84 -3.97
C ILE A 212 -9.72 -22.19 -4.31
N ASN A 213 -10.26 -22.45 -5.50
CA ASN A 213 -11.52 -21.87 -5.97
C ASN A 213 -12.75 -22.44 -5.24
N GLU A 214 -12.71 -23.71 -4.85
CA GLU A 214 -13.83 -24.42 -4.21
C GLU A 214 -13.94 -24.17 -2.70
N ASN A 215 -12.95 -23.53 -2.06
CA ASN A 215 -12.92 -23.35 -0.61
C ASN A 215 -13.19 -21.89 -0.17
N PRO A 216 -14.39 -21.60 0.38
CA PRO A 216 -14.74 -20.27 0.85
C PRO A 216 -13.85 -19.72 1.96
N ASN A 217 -13.27 -20.58 2.79
CA ASN A 217 -12.40 -20.12 3.88
C ASN A 217 -11.09 -19.54 3.35
N ILE A 218 -10.61 -20.00 2.18
CA ILE A 218 -9.40 -19.47 1.56
C ILE A 218 -9.62 -18.03 1.07
N TYR A 219 -10.58 -17.82 0.18
CA TYR A 219 -10.79 -16.48 -0.38
C TYR A 219 -11.38 -15.49 0.61
N SER A 220 -12.10 -15.96 1.64
CA SER A 220 -12.62 -15.08 2.69
C SER A 220 -11.55 -14.64 3.72
N GLY A 221 -10.43 -15.36 3.81
CA GLY A 221 -9.28 -15.01 4.65
C GLY A 221 -8.26 -14.09 3.96
N SER A 222 -8.36 -13.89 2.65
CA SER A 222 -7.39 -13.13 1.87
C SER A 222 -7.57 -11.61 1.98
N SER A 223 -6.46 -10.85 1.90
CA SER A 223 -6.47 -9.38 1.81
C SER A 223 -7.15 -8.83 0.56
N ILE A 224 -7.34 -9.66 -0.48
CA ILE A 224 -8.07 -9.29 -1.71
C ILE A 224 -9.51 -9.82 -1.75
N ARG A 225 -10.06 -10.27 -0.60
CA ARG A 225 -11.45 -10.75 -0.52
C ARG A 225 -12.45 -9.79 -1.15
N SER A 226 -12.37 -8.50 -0.82
CA SER A 226 -13.31 -7.50 -1.32
C SER A 226 -13.24 -7.35 -2.85
N LEU A 227 -12.06 -7.52 -3.46
CA LEU A 227 -11.91 -7.55 -4.91
C LEU A 227 -12.59 -8.80 -5.48
N TYR A 228 -12.34 -9.97 -4.89
CA TYR A 228 -12.96 -11.21 -5.33
C TYR A 228 -14.49 -11.16 -5.23
N THR A 229 -15.05 -10.68 -4.13
CA THR A 229 -16.51 -10.52 -3.97
C THR A 229 -17.15 -9.71 -5.09
N ARG A 230 -16.46 -8.69 -5.63
CA ARG A 230 -16.98 -7.89 -6.77
C ARG A 230 -16.80 -8.58 -8.13
N LYS A 231 -15.92 -9.57 -8.24
CA LYS A 231 -15.51 -10.18 -9.53
C LYS A 231 -15.84 -11.67 -9.64
N SER A 232 -16.31 -12.30 -8.57
CA SER A 232 -16.50 -13.76 -8.46
C SER A 232 -17.44 -14.36 -9.51
N ASN A 233 -18.34 -13.56 -10.10
CA ASN A 233 -19.20 -14.02 -11.19
C ASN A 233 -18.44 -14.32 -12.48
N ASN A 234 -17.25 -13.72 -12.66
CA ASN A 234 -16.49 -13.76 -13.92
C ASN A 234 -15.06 -14.27 -13.76
N ILE A 235 -14.49 -14.20 -12.55
CA ILE A 235 -13.08 -14.49 -12.32
C ILE A 235 -12.97 -15.45 -11.11
N PRO A 236 -12.44 -16.67 -11.30
CA PRO A 236 -12.11 -17.57 -10.20
C PRO A 236 -11.08 -16.93 -9.25
N PHE A 237 -11.13 -17.27 -7.96
CA PHE A 237 -10.22 -16.66 -6.99
C PHE A 237 -8.74 -16.88 -7.30
N ALA A 238 -8.37 -18.11 -7.69
CA ALA A 238 -7.01 -18.47 -8.06
C ALA A 238 -6.48 -17.62 -9.24
N ASP A 239 -7.35 -17.19 -10.15
CA ASP A 239 -6.96 -16.34 -11.28
C ASP A 239 -6.58 -14.92 -10.84
N LEU A 240 -7.07 -14.45 -9.69
CA LEU A 240 -6.61 -13.19 -9.10
C LEU A 240 -5.20 -13.30 -8.48
N ILE A 241 -4.73 -14.52 -8.19
CA ILE A 241 -3.40 -14.78 -7.61
C ILE A 241 -2.40 -15.13 -8.72
N TYR A 242 -2.76 -16.04 -9.63
CA TYR A 242 -1.83 -16.64 -10.61
C TYR A 242 -2.17 -16.35 -12.07
N GLY A 243 -3.39 -15.87 -12.35
CA GLY A 243 -3.87 -15.75 -13.72
C GLY A 243 -3.03 -14.77 -14.54
N GLN A 244 -2.71 -15.15 -15.78
CA GLN A 244 -1.74 -14.44 -16.61
C GLN A 244 -2.15 -13.00 -16.95
N THR A 245 -3.45 -12.70 -16.99
CA THR A 245 -3.99 -11.36 -17.33
C THR A 245 -4.86 -10.76 -16.21
N THR A 246 -5.26 -11.58 -15.26
CA THR A 246 -6.18 -11.24 -14.17
C THR A 246 -5.46 -10.98 -12.85
N SER A 247 -4.35 -11.67 -12.58
CA SER A 247 -3.57 -11.44 -11.37
C SER A 247 -2.77 -10.15 -11.46
N PHE A 248 -2.44 -9.58 -10.31
CA PHE A 248 -1.56 -8.42 -10.24
C PHE A 248 -0.21 -8.73 -10.91
N GLY A 249 0.40 -9.89 -10.58
CA GLY A 249 1.64 -10.40 -11.20
C GLY A 249 1.56 -10.55 -12.71
N GLY A 250 0.50 -11.19 -13.22
CA GLY A 250 0.30 -11.39 -14.66
C GLY A 250 0.17 -10.07 -15.42
N ARG A 251 -0.45 -9.06 -14.82
CA ARG A 251 -0.52 -7.73 -15.42
C ARG A 251 0.84 -7.04 -15.54
N PHE A 252 1.84 -7.39 -14.73
CA PHE A 252 3.22 -6.89 -14.91
C PHE A 252 3.94 -7.53 -16.09
N THR A 253 3.56 -8.76 -16.48
CA THR A 253 4.33 -9.57 -17.44
C THR A 253 3.79 -9.52 -18.86
N ILE A 254 2.65 -8.86 -19.10
CA ILE A 254 2.15 -8.60 -20.45
C ILE A 254 3.11 -7.62 -21.14
N PRO A 255 3.79 -8.02 -22.24
CA PRO A 255 4.53 -7.09 -23.07
C PRO A 255 3.51 -6.09 -23.61
N TRP A 256 3.70 -4.82 -23.21
CA TRP A 256 2.96 -3.64 -23.62
C TRP A 256 2.18 -3.80 -24.94
N LEU A 257 0.85 -3.91 -24.86
CA LEU A 257 -0.07 -3.68 -25.98
C LEU A 257 -0.37 -2.18 -26.09
#